data_AF-A0A920ICI0-F1
#
_entry.id   AF-A0A920ICI0-F1
#
_cell.length_a   1.000
_cell.length_b   1.000
_cell.length_c   1.000
_cell.angle_alpha   90.00
_cell.angle_beta   90.00
_cell.angle_gamma   90.00
#
_symmetry.space_group_name_H-M   'P 1'
#
loop_
_entity.id
_entity.type
_entity.pdbx_description
1 polymer ?
#
loop_
_entity_poly.entity_id
_entity_poly.type
_entity_poly.pdbx_seq_one_letter_code
_entity_poly.pdbx_strand_id
1 'polypeptide(L)'
;MEQYASLDTLQKAVDIFKAVNLDAIACGDHAASFILGKDHEEYLIDKLQKQSGCPVTFPSRSIVRLIKNKNFKDILLVSPYSKTLLRNSSAISVIII
;
A
#
# COMPACT_ATOMS: atom_id res chain seq x y z
N MET A 1 -1.71 -12.47 14.45
CA MET A 1 -1.91 -11.16 13.80
C MET A 1 -0.59 -10.75 13.11
N GLU A 2 0.11 -11.71 12.48
CA GLU A 2 1.53 -11.62 12.09
C GLU A 2 1.73 -11.79 10.57
N GLN A 3 0.68 -11.60 9.76
CA GLN A 3 0.71 -11.93 8.32
C GLN A 3 0.93 -10.73 7.38
N TYR A 4 1.12 -9.52 7.91
CA TYR A 4 1.27 -8.30 7.10
C TYR A 4 2.69 -7.78 7.17
N ALA A 5 3.19 -7.17 6.09
CA ALA A 5 4.58 -6.71 6.05
C ALA A 5 4.78 -5.63 7.12
N SER A 6 5.51 -5.97 8.18
CA SER A 6 5.95 -4.98 9.17
C SER A 6 6.90 -3.99 8.52
N LEU A 7 6.99 -2.78 9.09
CA LEU A 7 7.98 -1.79 8.66
C LEU A 7 9.37 -2.42 8.57
N ASP A 8 9.80 -3.17 9.59
CA ASP A 8 11.09 -3.86 9.62
C ASP A 8 11.33 -4.76 8.40
N THR A 9 10.29 -5.46 7.94
CA THR A 9 10.38 -6.35 6.77
C THR A 9 10.56 -5.52 5.49
N LEU A 10 9.79 -4.45 5.34
CA LEU A 10 9.89 -3.55 4.19
C LEU A 10 11.25 -2.84 4.16
N GLN A 11 11.75 -2.40 5.30
CA GLN A 11 13.07 -1.76 5.42
C GLN A 11 14.19 -2.74 5.06
N LYS A 12 14.12 -4.00 5.51
CA LYS A 12 15.07 -5.04 5.09
C LYS A 12 15.01 -5.29 3.58
N ALA A 13 13.83 -5.24 2.97
CA ALA A 13 13.69 -5.40 1.53
C ALA A 13 14.32 -4.22 0.76
N VAL A 14 14.14 -2.98 1.22
CA VAL A 14 14.81 -1.79 0.66
C VAL A 14 16.33 -1.93 0.77
N ASP A 15 16.82 -2.47 1.88
CA ASP A 15 18.25 -2.64 2.13
C ASP A 15 18.97 -3.55 1.13
N ILE A 16 18.26 -4.51 0.53
CA ILE A 16 18.79 -5.39 -0.52
C ILE A 16 19.23 -4.58 -1.74
N PHE A 17 18.58 -3.45 -2.01
CA PHE A 17 18.80 -2.63 -3.19
C PHE A 17 19.70 -1.40 -2.95
N LYS A 18 20.31 -1.27 -1.75
CA LYS A 18 21.16 -0.12 -1.38
C LYS A 18 22.31 0.18 -2.34
N ALA A 19 22.82 -0.84 -3.04
CA ALA A 19 23.92 -0.69 -3.99
C ALA A 19 23.47 -0.14 -5.36
N VAL A 20 22.17 0.04 -5.57
CA VAL A 20 21.59 0.51 -6.83
C VAL A 20 20.88 1.83 -6.57
N ASN A 21 21.01 2.78 -7.50
CA ASN A 21 20.25 4.02 -7.44
C ASN A 21 18.81 3.73 -7.90
N LEU A 22 17.87 3.64 -6.96
CA LEU A 22 16.47 3.40 -7.26
C LEU A 22 15.78 4.72 -7.63
N ASP A 23 15.08 4.75 -8.77
CA ASP A 23 14.26 5.91 -9.15
C ASP A 23 12.95 5.99 -8.35
N ALA A 24 12.41 4.83 -7.94
CA ALA A 24 11.22 4.72 -7.11
C ALA A 24 11.06 3.30 -6.52
N ILE A 25 10.23 3.18 -5.49
CA ILE A 25 9.81 1.89 -4.90
C ILE A 25 8.29 1.76 -4.97
N ALA A 26 7.82 0.62 -5.48
CA ALA A 26 6.43 0.21 -5.41
C ALA A 26 6.30 -0.97 -4.43
N CYS A 27 5.67 -0.74 -3.27
CA CYS A 27 5.44 -1.78 -2.28
C CYS A 27 4.22 -2.62 -2.68
N GLY A 28 4.43 -3.84 -3.17
CA GLY A 28 3.35 -4.75 -3.60
C GLY A 28 2.44 -5.29 -2.49
N ASP A 29 2.63 -4.86 -1.23
CA ASP A 29 1.75 -5.24 -0.13
C ASP A 29 0.49 -4.38 -0.10
N HIS A 30 -0.61 -4.93 -0.61
CA HIS A 30 -1.93 -4.28 -0.61
C HIS A 30 -2.55 -4.19 0.79
N ALA A 31 -2.09 -4.99 1.75
CA ALA A 31 -2.77 -5.17 3.02
C ALA A 31 -2.40 -4.09 4.05
N ALA A 32 -1.23 -3.45 3.93
CA ALA A 32 -0.76 -2.47 4.89
C ALA A 32 -1.75 -1.30 5.08
N SER A 33 -2.29 -0.77 4.00
CA SER A 33 -3.19 0.40 4.01
C SER A 33 -4.65 0.01 4.15
N PHE A 34 -5.00 -1.15 3.60
CA PHE A 34 -6.34 -1.70 3.68
C PHE A 34 -6.66 -2.14 5.13
N ILE A 35 -5.74 -2.76 5.84
CA ILE A 35 -6.01 -3.35 7.15
C ILE A 35 -5.70 -2.39 8.29
N LEU A 36 -4.61 -1.63 8.16
CA LEU A 36 -4.12 -0.74 9.22
C LEU A 36 -4.50 0.73 8.96
N GLY A 37 -5.12 1.02 7.82
CA GLY A 37 -5.65 2.32 7.47
C GLY A 37 -4.65 3.23 6.74
N LYS A 38 -5.17 4.36 6.24
CA LYS A 38 -4.41 5.35 5.48
C LYS A 38 -3.22 5.91 6.27
N ASP A 39 -3.40 6.23 7.54
CA ASP A 39 -2.34 6.86 8.35
C ASP A 39 -1.15 5.91 8.54
N HIS A 40 -1.41 4.60 8.60
CA HIS A 40 -0.35 3.60 8.62
C HIS A 40 0.38 3.52 7.28
N GLU A 41 -0.33 3.58 6.14
CA GLU A 41 0.30 3.65 4.81
C GLU A 41 1.24 4.86 4.69
N GLU A 42 0.77 6.05 5.08
CA GLU A 42 1.59 7.28 5.01
C GLU A 42 2.80 7.19 5.94
N TYR A 43 2.66 6.57 7.12
CA TYR A 43 3.78 6.28 8.01
C TYR A 43 4.83 5.38 7.35
N LEU A 44 4.41 4.30 6.69
CA LEU A 44 5.34 3.40 5.99
C LEU A 44 6.03 4.09 4.82
N ILE A 45 5.28 4.85 4.01
CA ILE A 45 5.81 5.64 2.89
C ILE A 45 6.89 6.61 3.41
N ASP A 46 6.61 7.41 4.43
CA ASP A 46 7.57 8.37 5.00
C ASP A 46 8.88 7.69 5.42
N LYS A 47 8.78 6.56 6.13
CA LYS A 47 9.96 5.83 6.62
C LYS A 47 10.79 5.24 5.48
N LEU A 48 10.15 4.64 4.49
CA LEU A 48 10.85 4.03 3.36
C LEU A 48 11.44 5.08 2.41
N GLN A 49 10.77 6.22 2.21
CA GLN A 49 11.32 7.35 1.45
C GLN A 49 12.56 7.92 2.14
N LYS A 50 12.53 8.12 3.46
CA LYS A 50 13.69 8.60 4.23
C LYS A 50 14.89 7.67 4.13
N GLN A 51 14.66 6.36 4.06
CA GLN A 51 15.72 5.35 3.99
C GLN A 51 16.29 5.19 2.57
N SER A 52 15.43 5.18 1.55
CA SER A 52 15.82 4.93 0.16
C SER A 52 16.23 6.19 -0.60
N GLY A 53 15.82 7.38 -0.14
CA GLY A 53 16.03 8.64 -0.85
C GLY A 53 15.18 8.80 -2.11
N CYS A 54 14.27 7.88 -2.40
CA CYS A 54 13.43 7.89 -3.60
C CYS A 54 11.93 7.89 -3.25
N PRO A 55 11.05 8.25 -4.19
CA PRO A 55 9.61 8.12 -4.03
C PRO A 55 9.17 6.68 -3.72
N VAL A 56 8.26 6.54 -2.76
CA VAL A 56 7.63 5.24 -2.43
C VAL A 56 6.13 5.33 -2.64
N THR A 57 5.54 4.27 -3.19
CA THR A 57 4.09 4.16 -3.38
C THR A 57 3.58 2.77 -3.01
N PHE A 58 2.29 2.72 -2.67
CA PHE A 58 1.53 1.51 -2.47
C PHE A 58 0.38 1.44 -3.50
N PRO A 59 -0.07 0.23 -3.88
CA PRO A 59 -1.19 0.06 -4.80
C PRO A 59 -2.49 0.75 -4.34
N SER A 60 -2.80 0.70 -3.04
CA SER A 60 -3.96 1.35 -2.43
C SER A 60 -3.98 2.86 -2.67
N ARG A 61 -2.86 3.56 -2.44
CA ARG A 61 -2.71 4.99 -2.80
C ARG A 61 -3.01 5.26 -4.27
N SER A 62 -2.52 4.38 -5.14
CA SER A 62 -2.68 4.50 -6.59
C SER A 62 -4.14 4.29 -7.02
N ILE A 63 -4.83 3.29 -6.47
CA ILE A 63 -6.26 3.00 -6.69
C ILE A 63 -7.13 4.17 -6.20
N VAL A 64 -6.89 4.66 -4.98
CA VAL A 64 -7.63 5.81 -4.42
C VAL A 64 -7.45 7.05 -5.28
N ARG A 65 -6.23 7.32 -5.74
CA ARG A 65 -5.94 8.45 -6.63
C ARG A 65 -6.68 8.31 -7.96
N LEU A 66 -6.68 7.11 -8.56
CA LEU A 66 -7.40 6.84 -9.80
C LEU A 66 -8.90 7.08 -9.65
N ILE A 67 -9.51 6.53 -8.59
CA ILE A 67 -10.93 6.69 -8.28
C ILE A 67 -11.31 8.16 -8.17
N LYS A 68 -10.54 8.93 -7.38
CA LYS A 68 -10.77 10.36 -7.19
C LYS A 68 -10.62 11.14 -8.49
N ASN A 69 -9.56 10.86 -9.27
CA ASN A 69 -9.29 11.56 -10.52
C ASN A 69 -10.35 11.29 -11.60
N LYS A 70 -10.95 10.10 -11.61
CA LYS A 70 -12.00 9.72 -12.56
C LYS A 70 -13.41 10.01 -12.06
N ASN A 71 -13.54 10.50 -10.83
CA ASN A 71 -14.82 10.82 -10.18
C ASN A 71 -15.81 9.63 -10.21
N PHE A 72 -15.31 8.41 -10.00
CA PHE A 72 -16.19 7.23 -9.88
C PHE A 72 -17.04 7.38 -8.61
N LYS A 73 -18.36 7.26 -8.76
CA LYS A 73 -19.32 7.38 -7.66
C LYS A 73 -19.71 6.03 -7.09
N ASP A 74 -19.88 5.05 -7.97
CA ASP A 74 -20.28 3.69 -7.63
C ASP A 74 -19.14 2.73 -7.96
N ILE A 75 -18.65 2.03 -6.95
CA ILE A 75 -17.46 1.18 -7.06
C ILE A 75 -17.80 -0.21 -6.54
N LEU A 76 -17.67 -1.22 -7.40
CA LEU A 76 -17.78 -2.62 -7.02
C LEU A 76 -16.42 -3.11 -6.48
N LEU A 77 -16.44 -3.64 -5.26
CA LEU A 77 -15.28 -4.29 -4.62
C LEU A 77 -15.31 -5.79 -4.90
N VAL A 78 -14.34 -6.27 -5.68
CA VAL A 78 -14.04 -7.70 -5.85
C VAL A 78 -12.72 -7.97 -5.14
N SER A 79 -12.71 -8.92 -4.22
CA SER A 79 -11.55 -9.19 -3.37
C SER A 79 -11.49 -10.66 -2.96
N PRO A 80 -10.29 -11.28 -2.90
CA PRO A 80 -10.10 -12.61 -2.35
C PRO A 80 -10.13 -12.62 -0.81
N TYR A 81 -10.13 -11.45 -0.16
CA TYR A 81 -10.14 -11.35 1.30
C TYR A 81 -11.50 -11.67 1.90
N SER A 82 -11.49 -12.24 3.10
CA SER A 82 -12.72 -12.56 3.83
C SER A 82 -13.52 -11.30 4.19
N LYS A 83 -14.84 -11.44 4.32
CA LYS A 83 -15.74 -10.36 4.75
C LYS A 83 -15.30 -9.70 6.07
N THR A 84 -14.68 -10.46 6.98
CA THR A 84 -14.19 -9.96 8.26
C THR A 84 -13.06 -8.95 8.08
N LEU A 85 -12.11 -9.20 7.17
CA LEU A 85 -11.04 -8.26 6.85
C LEU A 85 -11.57 -7.02 6.10
N LEU A 86 -12.56 -7.22 5.23
CA LEU A 86 -13.21 -6.13 4.48
C LEU A 86 -14.05 -5.21 5.37
N ARG A 87 -14.72 -5.72 6.41
CA ARG A 87 -15.53 -4.90 7.32
C ARG A 87 -14.71 -3.94 8.20
N ASN A 88 -13.48 -4.30 8.51
CA ASN A 88 -12.59 -3.45 9.31
C ASN A 88 -11.83 -2.43 8.46
N SER A 89 -11.95 -2.49 7.13
CA SER A 89 -11.28 -1.55 6.24
C SER A 89 -12.22 -0.46 5.76
N SER A 90 -11.82 0.79 5.95
CA SER A 90 -12.44 1.96 5.34
C SER A 90 -11.91 2.25 3.92
N ALA A 91 -11.02 1.40 3.39
CA ALA A 91 -10.42 1.56 2.07
C ALA A 91 -10.97 0.55 1.08
N ILE A 92 -11.60 1.07 0.03
CA ILE A 92 -12.11 0.30 -1.10
C ILE A 92 -10.91 -0.30 -1.85
N SER A 93 -10.81 -1.63 -1.86
CA SER A 93 -9.97 -2.32 -2.84
C SER A 93 -10.73 -2.44 -4.15
N VAL A 94 -10.08 -2.16 -5.27
CA VAL A 94 -10.60 -2.50 -6.60
C VAL A 94 -9.54 -3.37 -7.23
N ILE A 95 -9.86 -4.65 -7.47
CA ILE A 95 -9.09 -5.49 -8.37
C ILE A 95 -9.67 -5.26 -9.77
N ILE A 96 -8.92 -4.59 -10.64
CA ILE A 96 -9.16 -4.65 -12.09
C ILE A 96 -8.18 -5.70 -12.60
N ILE A 97 -8.74 -6.81 -13.12
CA ILE A 97 -7.98 -7.83 -13.86
C ILE A 97 -7.55 -7.25 -15.20
#